data_AF-A0AAV9I0N1-F1
#
_entry.id   AF-A0AAV9I0N1-F1
#
_cell.length_a   1.000
_cell.length_b   1.000
_cell.length_c   1.000
_cell.angle_alpha   90.00
_cell.angle_beta   90.00
_cell.angle_gamma   90.00
#
_symmetry.space_group_name_H-M   'P 1'
#
loop_
_entity.id
_entity.type
_entity.pdbx_description
1 polymer ?
#
loop_
_entity_poly.entity_id
_entity_poly.type
_entity_poly.pdbx_seq_one_letter_code
_entity_poly.pdbx_strand_id
1 'polypeptide(L)' 'MAYEVGDTIRIRGNNTIYKVMAVTRNMLTILVQNPQPDGAYLPFDATSMLTIEDYRVEKVDG' A
#
# COMPACT_ATOMS: atom_id res chain seq x y z
N MET A 1 -6.36 -4.54 -16.46
CA MET A 1 -6.97 -3.33 -15.89
C MET A 1 -5.85 -2.37 -15.55
N ALA A 2 -5.99 -1.09 -15.90
CA ALA A 2 -5.06 -0.07 -15.43
C ALA A 2 -5.43 0.30 -13.99
N TYR A 3 -4.42 0.52 -13.14
CA TYR A 3 -4.62 1.02 -11.78
C TYR A 3 -4.62 2.55 -11.79
N GLU A 4 -5.40 3.15 -10.92
CA GLU A 4 -5.53 4.59 -10.78
C GLU A 4 -5.23 5.06 -9.35
N VAL A 5 -4.89 6.33 -9.20
CA VAL A 5 -4.70 6.92 -7.86
C VAL A 5 -6.03 6.92 -7.11
N GLY A 6 -6.01 6.44 -5.87
CA GLY A 6 -7.20 6.24 -5.05
C GLY A 6 -7.74 4.81 -5.09
N ASP A 7 -7.27 3.98 -6.03
CA ASP A 7 -7.64 2.57 -6.06
C ASP A 7 -7.22 1.86 -4.78
N THR A 8 -8.05 0.90 -4.40
CA THR A 8 -7.81 -0.01 -3.30
C THR A 8 -7.25 -1.31 -3.86
N ILE A 9 -6.09 -1.74 -3.38
CA ILE A 9 -5.39 -2.92 -3.86
C ILE A 9 -4.94 -3.80 -2.70
N ARG A 10 -4.67 -5.07 -2.98
CA ARG A 10 -3.90 -5.93 -2.08
C ARG A 10 -2.69 -6.50 -2.80
N ILE A 11 -1.64 -6.75 -2.04
CA ILE A 11 -0.48 -7.50 -2.55
C ILE A 11 -0.88 -8.97 -2.58
N ARG A 12 -0.63 -9.66 -3.69
CA ARG A 12 -1.00 -11.09 -3.82
C ARG A 12 -0.32 -11.92 -2.73
N GLY A 13 -1.10 -12.75 -2.05
CA GLY A 13 -0.62 -13.53 -0.91
C GLY A 13 -0.60 -12.77 0.42
N ASN A 14 -1.03 -11.51 0.44
CA ASN A 14 -1.27 -10.73 1.64
C ASN A 14 -2.76 -10.36 1.73
N ASN A 15 -3.29 -10.30 2.95
CA ASN A 15 -4.68 -9.89 3.22
C ASN A 15 -4.80 -8.40 3.56
N THR A 16 -3.69 -7.69 3.73
CA THR A 16 -3.71 -6.26 3.98
C THR A 16 -4.10 -5.48 2.73
N ILE A 17 -5.02 -4.54 2.92
CA ILE A 17 -5.50 -3.63 1.90
C ILE A 17 -4.68 -2.34 1.93
N TYR A 18 -4.32 -1.86 0.75
CA TYR A 18 -3.51 -0.66 0.54
C TYR A 18 -4.20 0.30 -0.41
N LYS A 19 -3.93 1.59 -0.26
CA LYS A 19 -4.41 2.63 -1.15
C LYS A 19 -3.29 3.08 -2.10
N VAL A 20 -3.61 3.16 -3.39
CA VAL A 20 -2.69 3.68 -4.41
C VAL A 20 -2.63 5.20 -4.30
N MET A 21 -1.41 5.73 -4.11
CA MET A 21 -1.13 7.16 -4.02
C MET A 21 -0.54 7.73 -5.29
N ALA A 22 0.21 6.93 -6.04
CA ALA A 22 0.76 7.32 -7.33
C ALA A 22 0.88 6.11 -8.27
N VAL A 23 0.77 6.37 -9.57
CA VAL A 23 0.94 5.37 -10.62
C VAL A 23 2.00 5.88 -11.58
N THR A 24 3.10 5.13 -11.73
CA THR A 24 4.20 5.45 -12.64
C THR A 24 4.45 4.27 -13.55
N ARG A 25 3.95 4.34 -14.79
CA ARG A 25 4.03 3.24 -15.78
C ARG A 25 3.44 1.94 -15.23
N ASN A 26 4.29 0.98 -14.87
CA ASN A 26 3.98 -0.34 -14.32
C ASN A 26 4.23 -0.44 -12.81
N MET A 27 4.48 0.69 -12.14
CA MET A 27 4.71 0.76 -10.70
C MET A 27 3.61 1.54 -10.01
N LEU A 28 3.25 1.08 -8.83
CA LEU A 28 2.26 1.67 -7.94
C LEU A 28 2.97 2.06 -6.64
N THR A 29 2.75 3.29 -6.19
CA THR A 29 3.17 3.73 -4.86
C THR A 29 1.98 3.64 -3.92
N ILE A 30 2.14 2.93 -2.82
CA ILE A 30 1.11 2.70 -1.80
C ILE A 30 1.57 3.20 -0.42
N LEU A 31 0.61 3.52 0.43
CA LEU A 31 0.85 3.75 1.86
C LEU A 31 0.78 2.43 2.62
N VAL A 32 1.83 2.14 3.39
CA VAL A 32 1.94 0.98 4.27
C VAL A 32 1.96 1.50 5.70
N GLN A 33 1.07 0.95 6.53
CA GLN A 33 1.08 1.21 7.96
C GLN A 33 1.95 0.15 8.66
N ASN A 34 3.07 0.58 9.22
CA ASN A 34 3.97 -0.27 9.98
C ASN A 34 3.41 -0.50 11.39
N PRO A 35 3.53 -1.72 11.95
CA PRO A 35 3.18 -1.92 13.35
C PRO A 35 4.04 -1.00 14.23
N GLN A 36 3.41 -0.42 15.26
CA GLN A 36 4.14 0.36 16.24
C GLN A 36 5.17 -0.56 16.93
N PRO A 37 6.45 -0.16 16.98
CA PRO A 37 7.44 -0.95 17.71
C PRO A 37 7.06 -1.02 19.20
N ASP A 38 7.14 -2.21 19.77
CA ASP A 38 6.80 -2.46 21.19
C ASP A 38 7.61 -1.54 22.11
N GLY A 39 6.92 -0.85 23.02
CA GLY A 39 7.54 0.06 23.99
C GLY A 39 7.74 1.50 23.52
N ALA A 40 7.22 1.89 22.35
CA ALA A 40 7.20 3.29 21.93
C ALA A 40 6.17 4.09 22.75
N TYR A 41 6.65 5.00 23.61
CA TYR A 41 5.83 5.90 24.43
C TYR A 41 5.47 7.23 23.73
N LEU A 42 5.95 7.44 22.51
CA LEU A 42 5.72 8.66 21.72
C LEU A 42 4.80 8.38 20.53
N PRO A 43 4.09 9.40 20.01
CA PRO A 43 3.29 9.26 18.80
C PRO A 43 4.15 8.74 17.64
N PHE A 44 3.86 7.53 17.18
CA PHE A 44 4.55 6.90 16.06
C PHE A 44 3.70 7.09 14.81
N ASP A 45 4.21 7.89 13.87
CA ASP A 45 3.59 7.99 12.56
C ASP A 45 4.04 6.79 11.72
N ALA A 46 3.23 5.73 11.81
CA ALA A 46 3.49 4.42 11.24
C ALA A 46 3.49 4.37 9.72
N THR A 47 3.33 5.49 9.03
CA THR A 47 2.99 5.47 7.60
C THR A 47 4.25 5.58 6.74
N SER A 48 4.52 4.56 5.94
CA SER A 48 5.61 4.53 4.96
C SER A 48 5.07 4.44 3.53
N MET A 49 5.80 5.00 2.57
CA MET A 49 5.50 4.80 1.14
C MET A 49 6.28 3.61 0.60
N LEU A 50 5.60 2.72 -0.12
CA LEU A 50 6.22 1.60 -0.81
C LEU A 50 5.87 1.64 -2.29
N THR A 51 6.86 1.46 -3.15
CA THR A 51 6.65 1.31 -4.59
C THR A 51 6.73 -0.17 -4.96
N ILE A 52 5.71 -0.66 -5.65
CA ILE A 52 5.55 -2.07 -6.04
C ILE A 52 5.10 -2.18 -7.50
N GLU A 53 5.51 -3.25 -8.18
CA GLU A 53 5.08 -3.54 -9.55
C GLU A 53 3.61 -4.00 -9.59
N ASP A 54 2.90 -3.56 -10.61
CA ASP A 54 1.45 -3.76 -10.80
C ASP A 54 1.02 -5.23 -10.90
N TYR A 55 1.87 -6.12 -11.43
CA TYR A 55 1.58 -7.55 -11.54
C TYR A 55 1.61 -8.28 -10.19
N ARG A 56 2.23 -7.68 -9.16
CA ARG A 56 2.33 -8.26 -7.81
C ARG A 56 1.10 -8.00 -6.96
N VAL A 57 0.17 -7.19 -7.46
CA VAL A 57 -1.02 -6.77 -6.74
C VAL A 57 -2.29 -7.20 -7.47
N GLU A 58 -3.40 -7.07 -6.79
CA GLU A 58 -4.74 -7.23 -7.35
C GLU A 58 -5.65 -6.13 -6.80
N LYS A 59 -6.54 -5.62 -7.66
CA LYS A 59 -7.53 -4.62 -7.27
C LYS A 59 -8.59 -5.28 -6.39
N VAL A 60 -8.98 -4.58 -5.34
CA VAL A 60 -10.03 -5.02 -4.42
C VAL A 60 -11.17 -4.02 -4.55
N ASP A 61 -12.37 -4.51 -4.84
CA ASP A 61 -13.56 -3.68 -4.79
C ASP A 61 -13.84 -3.37 -3.31
N GLY A 62 -13.77 -2.08 -2.97
CA GLY A 62 -14.05 -1.55 -1.64
C GLY A 62 -15.52 -1.21 -1.43
#